data_AF-A0A1X6YKT4-F1
#
_entry.id   AF-A0A1X6YKT4-F1
#
_cell.length_a   1.000
_cell.length_b   1.000
_cell.length_c   1.000
_cell.angle_alpha   90.00
_cell.angle_beta   90.00
_cell.angle_gamma   90.00
#
_symmetry.space_group_name_H-M   'P 1'
#
loop_
_entity.id
_entity.type
_entity.pdbx_description
1 polymer ?
#
loop_
_entity_poly.entity_id
_entity_poly.type
_entity_poly.pdbx_seq_one_letter_code
_entity_poly.pdbx_strand_id
1 'polypeptide(L)'
;MRARRLGAAGSGRRRGLSPARDLSVRLSRIEAQLAACAFGRLRIEARGLHRLALRLGLSEMSRVAASVEDCAASGDAAALGAVVARLWRIGAGALAALRRPG
;
A
#
# COMPACT_ATOMS: atom_id res chain seq x y z
N MET A 1 -33.12 -1.56 42.86
CA MET A 1 -31.91 -0.77 43.17
C MET A 1 -30.74 -1.28 42.33
N ARG A 2 -30.07 -0.34 41.66
CA ARG A 2 -28.90 -0.37 40.75
C ARG A 2 -27.88 -1.49 41.01
N ALA A 3 -27.52 -2.30 40.00
CA ALA A 3 -26.53 -2.03 38.94
C ALA A 3 -25.07 -2.11 39.42
N ARG A 4 -24.29 -3.03 38.82
CA ARG A 4 -23.09 -2.73 38.01
C ARG A 4 -22.42 -4.03 37.57
N ARG A 5 -22.67 -4.42 36.32
CA ARG A 5 -21.75 -5.30 35.57
C ARG A 5 -20.50 -4.48 35.31
N LEU A 6 -19.42 -4.83 36.00
CA LEU A 6 -18.11 -4.25 35.78
C LEU A 6 -17.56 -4.78 34.44
N GLY A 7 -17.39 -3.85 33.51
CA GLY A 7 -16.22 -3.77 32.64
C GLY A 7 -15.90 -4.99 31.79
N ALA A 8 -16.67 -5.21 30.73
CA ALA A 8 -16.05 -5.72 29.50
C ALA A 8 -15.10 -4.63 29.00
N ALA A 9 -13.83 -4.71 29.42
CA ALA A 9 -12.76 -3.96 28.82
C ALA A 9 -12.71 -4.36 27.34
N GLY A 10 -13.36 -3.55 26.50
CA GLY A 10 -13.13 -3.55 25.07
C GLY A 10 -11.65 -3.28 24.88
N SER A 11 -10.87 -4.34 24.67
CA SER A 11 -9.52 -4.25 24.16
C SER A 11 -9.64 -3.53 22.82
N GLY A 12 -9.37 -2.22 22.84
CA GLY A 12 -9.18 -1.40 21.67
C GLY A 12 -7.95 -1.90 20.92
N ARG A 13 -8.07 -3.06 20.27
CA ARG A 13 -7.20 -3.42 19.16
C ARG A 13 -7.34 -2.24 18.23
N ARG A 14 -6.27 -1.47 18.04
CA ARG A 14 -6.15 -0.59 16.89
C ARG A 14 -6.36 -1.50 15.70
N ARG A 15 -7.59 -1.60 15.19
CA ARG A 15 -7.91 -2.40 14.02
C ARG A 15 -7.22 -1.67 12.87
N GLY A 16 -5.99 -2.10 12.59
CA GLY A 16 -5.32 -1.73 11.36
C GLY A 16 -6.22 -2.06 10.17
N LEU A 17 -6.02 -1.35 9.06
CA LEU A 17 -6.69 -1.66 7.81
C LEU A 17 -6.44 -3.14 7.47
N SER A 18 -7.43 -3.83 6.87
CA SER A 18 -7.17 -5.15 6.31
C SER A 18 -6.03 -5.06 5.28
N PRO A 19 -5.25 -6.14 5.05
CA PRO A 19 -4.16 -6.13 4.08
C PRO A 19 -4.56 -5.57 2.71
N ALA A 20 -5.73 -5.97 2.20
CA ALA A 20 -6.27 -5.46 0.95
C ALA A 20 -6.57 -3.94 1.00
N ARG A 21 -7.08 -3.45 2.13
CA ARG A 21 -7.39 -2.02 2.30
C ARG A 21 -6.14 -1.17 2.47
N ASP A 22 -5.15 -1.62 3.24
CA ASP A 22 -3.85 -0.94 3.36
C ASP A 22 -3.15 -0.86 2.01
N LEU A 23 -3.14 -1.98 1.27
CA LEU A 23 -2.59 -2.04 -0.09
C LEU A 23 -3.30 -1.06 -1.05
N SER A 24 -4.63 -1.08 -1.07
CA SER A 24 -5.43 -0.19 -1.94
C SER A 24 -5.16 1.28 -1.63
N VAL A 25 -5.09 1.66 -0.35
CA VAL A 25 -4.81 3.05 0.05
C VAL A 25 -3.43 3.50 -0.43
N ARG A 26 -2.42 2.63 -0.33
CA ARG A 26 -1.05 2.96 -0.78
C ARG A 26 -0.95 3.11 -2.29
N LEU A 27 -1.61 2.25 -3.05
CA LEU A 27 -1.66 2.37 -4.52
C LEU A 27 -2.28 3.70 -4.95
N SER A 28 -3.43 4.07 -4.38
CA SER A 28 -4.07 5.37 -4.66
C SER A 28 -3.20 6.56 -4.28
N ARG A 29 -2.43 6.47 -3.18
CA ARG A 29 -1.49 7.54 -2.81
C ARG A 29 -0.35 7.69 -3.81
N ILE A 30 0.23 6.59 -4.28
CA ILE A 30 1.30 6.62 -5.29
C ILE A 30 0.80 7.31 -6.57
N GLU A 31 -0.40 6.97 -7.02
CA GLU A 31 -1.03 7.61 -8.18
C GLU A 31 -1.25 9.12 -7.97
N ALA A 32 -1.80 9.50 -6.81
CA ALA A 32 -1.99 10.91 -6.48
C ALA A 32 -0.66 11.70 -6.42
N GLN A 33 0.40 11.09 -5.88
CA GLN A 33 1.72 11.75 -5.86
C GLN A 33 2.35 11.83 -7.25
N LEU A 34 2.11 10.85 -8.12
CA LEU A 34 2.58 10.89 -9.50
C LEU A 34 1.90 12.02 -10.26
N ALA A 35 0.57 12.13 -10.16
CA ALA A 35 -0.21 13.20 -10.79
C ALA A 35 0.21 14.60 -10.29
N ALA A 36 0.57 14.71 -9.01
CA ALA A 36 1.08 15.95 -8.43
C ALA A 36 2.56 16.24 -8.69
N CYS A 37 3.27 15.39 -9.47
CA CYS A 37 4.72 15.45 -9.66
C CYS A 37 5.53 15.51 -8.35
N ALA A 38 4.98 14.96 -7.26
CA ALA A 38 5.53 15.03 -5.92
C ALA A 38 6.51 13.86 -5.67
N PHE A 39 7.58 13.76 -6.46
CA PHE A 39 8.47 12.59 -6.50
C PHE A 39 9.09 12.23 -5.15
N GLY A 40 9.41 13.21 -4.31
CA GLY A 40 9.91 12.95 -2.95
C GLY A 40 8.89 12.22 -2.07
N ARG A 41 7.60 12.58 -2.16
CA ARG A 41 6.51 11.91 -1.45
C ARG A 41 6.18 10.56 -2.07
N LEU A 42 6.22 10.48 -3.40
CA LEU A 42 6.04 9.25 -4.15
C LEU A 42 7.06 8.20 -3.71
N ARG A 43 8.33 8.58 -3.55
CA ARG A 43 9.40 7.71 -3.05
C ARG A 43 9.09 7.13 -1.67
N ILE A 44 8.58 7.96 -0.76
CA ILE A 44 8.22 7.53 0.60
C ILE A 44 7.07 6.51 0.57
N GLU A 45 6.04 6.77 -0.26
CA GLU A 45 4.91 5.86 -0.41
C GLU A 45 5.31 4.54 -1.09
N ALA A 46 6.14 4.60 -2.13
CA ALA A 46 6.69 3.44 -2.83
C ALA A 46 7.50 2.54 -1.87
N ARG A 47 8.41 3.13 -1.08
CA ARG A 47 9.16 2.41 -0.04
C ARG A 47 8.24 1.77 1.00
N GLY A 48 7.19 2.48 1.40
CA GLY A 48 6.17 1.97 2.31
C GLY A 48 5.42 0.78 1.73
N LEU A 49 5.05 0.85 0.46
CA LEU A 49 4.40 -0.23 -0.28
C LEU A 49 5.32 -1.44 -0.46
N HIS A 50 6.59 -1.23 -0.79
CA HIS A 50 7.60 -2.29 -0.91
C HIS A 50 7.65 -3.14 0.38
N ARG A 51 7.78 -2.49 1.55
CA ARG A 51 7.77 -3.18 2.84
C ARG A 51 6.46 -3.90 3.14
N LEU A 52 5.32 -3.30 2.79
CA LEU A 52 4.02 -3.96 2.96
C LEU A 52 3.94 -5.22 2.08
N ALA A 53 4.29 -5.11 0.81
CA ALA A 53 4.27 -6.22 -0.14
C ALA A 53 5.17 -7.38 0.31
N LEU A 54 6.36 -7.09 0.85
CA LEU A 54 7.22 -8.11 1.47
C LEU A 54 6.54 -8.84 2.63
N ARG A 55 5.92 -8.10 3.56
CA ARG A 55 5.21 -8.71 4.69
C ARG A 55 4.01 -9.56 4.28
N LEU A 56 3.42 -9.28 3.12
CA LEU A 56 2.27 -10.03 2.58
C LEU A 56 2.69 -11.16 1.63
N GLY A 57 3.99 -11.37 1.39
CA GLY A 57 4.49 -12.38 0.45
C GLY A 57 4.25 -12.03 -1.03
N LEU A 58 3.97 -10.77 -1.35
CA LEU A 58 3.69 -10.30 -2.72
C LEU A 58 5.01 -9.93 -3.44
N SER A 59 5.85 -10.93 -3.74
CA SER A 59 7.22 -10.71 -4.24
C SER A 59 7.31 -9.90 -5.54
N GLU A 60 6.42 -10.15 -6.51
CA GLU A 60 6.42 -9.36 -7.75
C GLU A 60 6.05 -7.90 -7.49
N MET A 61 5.11 -7.66 -6.59
CA MET A 61 4.73 -6.30 -6.20
C MET A 61 5.85 -5.60 -5.45
N SER A 62 6.55 -6.30 -4.55
CA SER A 62 7.67 -5.69 -3.81
C SER A 62 8.79 -5.27 -4.75
N ARG A 63 9.12 -6.09 -5.75
CA ARG A 63 10.10 -5.76 -6.79
C ARG A 63 9.70 -4.51 -7.57
N VAL A 64 8.47 -4.44 -8.07
CA VAL A 64 8.01 -3.28 -8.84
C VAL A 64 7.90 -2.03 -7.97
N ALA A 65 7.50 -2.14 -6.70
CA ALA A 65 7.49 -1.01 -5.78
C ALA A 65 8.91 -0.46 -5.51
N ALA A 66 9.93 -1.33 -5.46
CA ALA A 66 11.33 -0.89 -5.39
C ALA A 66 11.75 -0.16 -6.68
N SER A 67 11.38 -0.67 -7.86
CA SER A 67 11.64 0.04 -9.13
C SER A 67 10.99 1.41 -9.19
N VAL A 68 9.80 1.59 -8.60
CA VAL A 68 9.15 2.91 -8.48
C VAL A 68 9.97 3.84 -7.57
N GLU A 69 10.49 3.33 -6.46
CA GLU A 69 11.38 4.08 -5.57
C GLU A 69 12.65 4.55 -6.30
N ASP A 70 13.30 3.66 -7.06
CA ASP A 70 14.51 3.96 -7.81
C ASP A 70 14.25 4.98 -8.94
N CYS A 71 13.17 4.80 -9.71
CA CYS A 71 12.79 5.74 -10.77
C CYS A 71 12.48 7.12 -10.20
N ALA A 72 11.76 7.18 -9.08
CA ALA A 72 11.44 8.43 -8.41
C ALA A 72 12.69 9.15 -7.86
N ALA A 73 13.73 8.41 -7.49
CA ALA A 73 15.01 8.98 -7.08
C ALA A 73 15.84 9.48 -8.29
N SER A 74 15.75 8.81 -9.44
CA SER A 74 16.47 9.20 -10.67
C SER A 74 15.92 10.45 -11.35
N GLY A 75 14.66 10.81 -11.09
CA GLY A 75 14.00 11.96 -11.74
C GLY A 75 13.51 11.70 -13.16
N ASP A 76 13.63 10.48 -13.68
CA ASP A 76 13.09 10.09 -14.98
C ASP A 76 11.57 9.92 -14.90
N ALA A 77 10.84 10.97 -15.27
CA ALA A 77 9.38 10.99 -15.24
C ALA A 77 8.73 9.99 -16.21
N ALA A 78 9.37 9.71 -17.35
CA ALA A 78 8.84 8.78 -18.35
C ALA A 78 8.96 7.33 -17.85
N ALA A 79 10.14 6.95 -17.35
CA ALA A 79 10.35 5.66 -16.71
C ALA A 79 9.42 5.49 -15.50
N LEU A 80 9.29 6.52 -14.67
CA LEU A 80 8.41 6.50 -13.50
C LEU A 80 6.95 6.24 -13.87
N GLY A 81 6.43 6.92 -14.89
CA GLY A 81 5.06 6.68 -15.38
C GLY A 81 4.85 5.24 -15.83
N ALA A 82 5.78 4.68 -16.59
CA ALA A 82 5.71 3.29 -17.06
C ALA A 82 5.74 2.28 -15.90
N VAL A 83 6.60 2.49 -14.91
CA VAL A 83 6.73 1.57 -13.76
C VAL A 83 5.51 1.68 -12.83
N VAL A 84 4.95 2.87 -12.61
CA VAL A 84 3.71 3.04 -11.83
C VAL A 84 2.51 2.38 -12.53
N ALA A 85 2.41 2.49 -13.86
CA ALA A 85 1.36 1.76 -14.60
C ALA A 85 1.50 0.24 -14.46
N ARG A 86 2.74 -0.28 -14.47
CA ARG A 86 3.02 -1.71 -14.18
C ARG A 86 2.62 -2.08 -12.75
N LEU A 87 2.95 -1.23 -11.78
CA LEU A 87 2.60 -1.44 -10.37
C LEU A 87 1.09 -1.58 -10.19
N TRP A 88 0.30 -0.74 -10.85
CA TRP A 88 -1.17 -0.80 -10.80
C TRP A 88 -1.75 -2.10 -11.35
N ARG A 89 -1.24 -2.59 -12.48
CA ARG A 89 -1.70 -3.87 -13.06
C ARG A 89 -1.45 -5.04 -12.11
N ILE A 90 -0.27 -5.12 -11.51
CA ILE A 90 0.06 -6.14 -10.50
C ILE A 90 -0.77 -5.92 -9.22
N GLY A 91 -0.97 -4.66 -8.85
CA GLY A 91 -1.84 -4.19 -7.77
C GLY A 91 -3.24 -4.74 -7.83
N ALA A 92 -3.89 -4.62 -8.99
CA ALA A 92 -5.23 -5.13 -9.22
C ALA A 92 -5.32 -6.65 -8.99
N GLY A 93 -4.34 -7.42 -9.50
CA GLY A 93 -4.25 -8.87 -9.29
C GLY A 93 -4.07 -9.24 -7.82
N ALA A 94 -3.16 -8.57 -7.11
CA ALA A 94 -2.93 -8.80 -5.69
C ALA A 94 -4.15 -8.45 -4.83
N LEU A 95 -4.83 -7.34 -5.12
CA LEU A 95 -6.06 -6.95 -4.42
C LEU A 95 -7.18 -7.98 -4.64
N ALA A 96 -7.32 -8.52 -5.86
CA ALA A 96 -8.28 -9.58 -6.14
C ALA A 96 -7.95 -10.86 -5.36
N ALA A 97 -6.68 -11.23 -5.26
CA ALA A 97 -6.23 -12.38 -4.47
C ALA A 97 -6.51 -12.20 -2.98
N LEU A 98 -6.19 -11.04 -2.41
CA LEU A 98 -6.42 -10.75 -0.98
C LEU A 98 -7.90 -10.63 -0.58
N ARG A 99 -8.80 -10.39 -1.54
CA ARG A 99 -10.24 -10.25 -1.30
C ARG A 99 -11.00 -11.56 -1.39
N ARG A 100 -10.42 -12.60 -1.98
CA ARG A 100 -11.06 -13.93 -2.03
C ARG A 100 -10.98 -14.57 -0.65
N PRO A 101 -12.11 -14.99 -0.04
CA PRO A 101 -12.06 -15.90 1.08
C PRO A 101 -11.48 -17.23 0.57
N GLY A 102 -10.40 -17.70 1.20
CA GLY A 102 -9.91 -19.06 1.05
C GLY A 102 -10.85 -20.05 1.72
#